data_AF-A0A8T6P2H1-F1
#
_entry.id   AF-A0A8T6P2H1-F1
#
_cell.length_a   1.000
_cell.length_b   1.000
_cell.length_c   1.000
_cell.angle_alpha   90.00
_cell.angle_beta   90.00
_cell.angle_gamma   90.00
#
_symmetry.space_group_name_H-M   'P 1'
#
loop_
_entity.id
_entity.type
_entity.pdbx_description
1 polymer ?
#
loop_
_entity_poly.entity_id
_entity_poly.type
_entity_poly.pdbx_seq_one_letter_code
_entity_poly.pdbx_strand_id
1 'polypeptide(L)'
;MSEALYKPIPRPADYAKDSALPRLNLGLRPLLLLVLLGGLLGMFLLSLSIGSVSIPFDQIVTVLLGGEAERTSWTNIVLKFRLPKATTAMLAGAALGVSGLMMQTFFRNPLAGPFVLGISSG
;
A
#
# COMPACT_ATOMS: atom_id res chain seq x y z
N MET A 1 51.65 16.72 12.48
CA MET A 1 50.56 17.20 13.35
C MET A 1 50.28 18.64 12.95
N SER A 2 49.03 19.00 12.66
CA SER A 2 48.56 20.36 12.31
C SER A 2 48.31 20.68 10.82
N GLU A 3 47.44 19.91 10.17
CA GLU A 3 46.63 20.45 9.06
C GLU A 3 45.21 19.90 9.14
N ALA A 4 44.67 19.83 10.36
CA ALA A 4 43.26 19.58 10.60
C ALA A 4 42.46 20.84 10.20
N LEU A 5 42.28 21.00 8.90
CA LEU A 5 40.96 21.13 8.28
C LEU A 5 40.10 22.27 8.86
N TYR A 6 40.53 23.51 8.63
CA TYR A 6 39.60 24.63 8.62
C TYR A 6 38.69 24.49 7.39
N LYS A 7 37.53 23.83 7.57
CA LYS A 7 36.46 23.86 6.56
C LYS A 7 35.68 25.17 6.77
N PRO A 8 35.69 26.10 5.81
CA PRO A 8 35.01 27.38 5.97
C PRO A 8 33.50 27.16 6.22
N ILE A 9 32.93 27.99 7.09
CA ILE A 9 31.49 27.94 7.41
C ILE A 9 30.71 28.22 6.12
N PRO A 10 29.76 27.36 5.72
CA PRO A 10 28.97 27.58 4.51
C PRO A 10 28.25 28.93 4.61
N ARG A 11 28.29 29.72 3.53
CA ARG A 11 27.56 31.00 3.52
C ARG A 11 26.06 30.72 3.50
N PRO A 12 25.21 31.60 4.06
CA PRO A 12 23.75 31.45 4.02
C PRO A 12 23.19 31.15 2.61
N ALA A 13 23.84 31.68 1.58
CA ALA A 13 23.50 31.45 0.17
C ALA A 13 23.82 30.03 -0.34
N ASP A 14 24.75 29.32 0.30
CA ASP A 14 25.13 27.94 -0.07
C ASP A 14 24.03 26.94 0.37
N TYR A 15 23.30 27.22 1.46
CA TYR A 15 22.14 26.43 1.89
C TYR A 15 20.94 26.52 0.93
N ALA A 16 20.85 27.60 0.13
CA ALA A 16 19.74 27.82 -0.78
C ALA A 16 19.81 27.00 -2.07
N LYS A 17 20.98 26.41 -2.40
CA LYS A 17 21.12 25.51 -3.56
C LYS A 17 20.73 24.07 -3.24
N ASP A 18 20.86 23.66 -1.98
CA ASP A 18 20.55 22.31 -1.50
C ASP A 18 19.11 22.18 -0.98
N SER A 19 18.38 23.28 -0.83
CA SER A 19 16.93 23.30 -0.56
C SER A 19 16.09 23.00 -1.80
N ALA A 20 16.69 22.38 -2.82
CA ALA A 20 15.97 21.83 -3.96
C ALA A 20 15.01 20.75 -3.47
N LEU A 21 13.76 21.17 -3.20
CA LEU A 21 12.64 20.28 -2.94
C LEU A 21 12.71 19.12 -3.92
N PRO A 22 12.52 17.86 -3.47
CA PRO A 22 12.60 16.69 -4.34
C PRO A 22 11.73 16.97 -5.56
N ARG A 23 12.37 17.14 -6.72
CA ARG A 23 11.64 17.44 -7.96
C ARG A 23 10.78 16.22 -8.24
N LEU A 24 9.49 16.29 -7.91
CA LEU A 24 8.53 15.27 -8.29
C LEU A 24 8.62 15.18 -9.81
N ASN A 25 9.23 14.10 -10.29
CA ASN A 25 9.36 13.84 -11.71
C ASN A 25 7.96 13.51 -12.24
N LEU A 26 7.22 14.56 -12.64
CA LEU A 26 5.76 14.58 -12.78
C LEU A 26 5.22 13.81 -14.00
N GLY A 27 6.08 13.12 -14.76
CA GLY A 27 5.69 12.56 -16.06
C GLY A 27 4.92 11.23 -16.00
N LEU A 28 5.29 10.31 -15.10
CA LEU A 28 4.75 8.94 -15.14
C LEU A 28 4.70 8.22 -13.79
N ARG A 29 5.71 8.43 -12.93
CA ARG A 29 5.79 7.78 -11.61
C ARG A 29 4.61 8.12 -10.69
N PRO A 30 4.24 9.39 -10.48
CA PRO A 30 3.07 9.70 -9.66
C PRO A 30 1.77 9.22 -10.31
N LEU A 31 1.67 9.22 -11.64
CA LEU A 31 0.52 8.70 -12.37
C LEU A 31 0.32 7.19 -12.12
N LEU A 32 1.39 6.40 -12.24
CA LEU A 32 1.34 4.96 -11.96
C LEU A 32 0.91 4.66 -10.51
N LEU A 33 1.42 5.43 -9.54
CA LEU A 33 1.01 5.28 -8.14
C LEU A 33 -0.48 5.62 -7.95
N LEU A 34 -0.98 6.66 -8.61
CA LEU A 34 -2.40 7.01 -8.58
C LEU A 34 -3.27 5.92 -9.22
N VAL A 35 -2.83 5.34 -10.34
CA VAL A 35 -3.54 4.23 -11.01
C VAL A 35 -3.58 3.00 -10.12
N LEU A 36 -2.46 2.62 -9.48
CA LEU A 36 -2.40 1.49 -8.56
C LEU A 36 -3.27 1.72 -7.32
N LEU A 37 -3.25 2.92 -6.76
CA LEU A 37 -4.08 3.29 -5.61
C LEU A 37 -5.58 3.27 -5.98
N GLY A 38 -5.92 3.82 -7.14
CA GLY A 38 -7.29 3.79 -7.67
C GLY A 38 -7.75 2.36 -7.95
N GLY A 39 -6.88 1.51 -8.52
CA GLY A 39 -7.15 0.09 -8.73
C GLY A 39 -7.34 -0.69 -7.43
N LEU A 40 -6.53 -0.42 -6.41
CA LEU A 40 -6.66 -1.01 -5.07
C LEU A 40 -8.01 -0.64 -4.43
N LEU A 41 -8.38 0.65 -4.47
CA LEU A 41 -9.68 1.12 -3.99
C LEU A 41 -10.85 0.50 -4.77
N GLY A 42 -10.73 0.43 -6.10
CA GLY A 42 -11.73 -0.21 -6.95
C GLY A 42 -11.91 -1.69 -6.62
N MET A 43 -10.82 -2.44 -6.45
CA MET A 43 -10.87 -3.85 -6.05
C MET A 43 -11.42 -4.03 -4.63
N PHE A 44 -11.11 -3.14 -3.70
CA PHE A 44 -11.67 -3.17 -2.35
C PHE A 44 -13.19 -3.02 -2.40
N LEU A 45 -13.70 -1.99 -3.10
CA LEU A 45 -15.12 -1.75 -3.28
C LEU A 45 -15.82 -2.92 -4.01
N LEU A 46 -15.16 -3.49 -5.01
CA LEU A 46 -15.66 -4.67 -5.71
C LEU A 46 -15.70 -5.89 -4.79
N SER A 47 -14.70 -6.09 -3.94
CA SER A 47 -14.68 -7.16 -2.92
C SER A 47 -15.78 -6.98 -1.87
N LEU A 48 -16.20 -5.75 -1.59
CA LEU A 48 -17.35 -5.48 -0.73
C LEU A 48 -18.68 -5.75 -1.45
N SER A 49 -18.72 -5.60 -2.77
CA SER A 49 -19.93 -5.79 -3.59
C SER A 49 -20.18 -7.25 -3.94
N ILE A 50 -19.13 -8.01 -4.23
CA ILE A 50 -19.19 -9.42 -4.58
C ILE A 50 -19.35 -10.26 -3.30
N GLY A 51 -20.48 -10.96 -3.17
CA GLY A 51 -20.70 -11.95 -2.11
C GLY A 51 -21.95 -12.78 -2.38
N SER A 52 -22.24 -13.77 -1.53
CA SER A 52 -23.41 -14.67 -1.69
C SER A 52 -24.76 -13.96 -1.74
N VAL A 53 -24.82 -12.68 -1.36
CA VAL A 53 -26.03 -11.86 -1.41
C VAL A 53 -25.74 -10.69 -2.35
N SER A 54 -26.56 -10.53 -3.39
CA SER A 54 -26.48 -9.32 -4.24
C SER A 54 -27.01 -8.14 -3.44
N ILE A 55 -26.11 -7.29 -2.95
CA ILE A 55 -26.44 -6.05 -2.22
C ILE A 55 -26.14 -4.90 -3.19
N PRO A 56 -27.08 -3.97 -3.42
CA PRO A 56 -26.84 -2.80 -4.26
C PRO A 56 -25.67 -1.97 -3.73
N PHE A 57 -24.86 -1.41 -4.64
CA PHE A 57 -23.70 -0.59 -4.26
C PHE A 57 -24.08 0.64 -3.42
N ASP A 58 -25.24 1.22 -3.72
CA ASP A 58 -25.90 2.29 -2.96
C ASP A 58 -26.03 1.95 -1.46
N GLN A 59 -26.46 0.73 -1.15
CA GLN A 59 -26.67 0.32 0.25
C GLN A 59 -25.36 -0.02 0.95
N ILE A 60 -24.35 -0.48 0.21
CA ILE A 60 -23.00 -0.69 0.76
C ILE A 60 -22.41 0.65 1.21
N VAL A 61 -22.51 1.69 0.38
CA VAL A 61 -22.03 3.04 0.71
C VAL A 61 -22.82 3.62 1.88
N THR A 62 -24.15 3.46 1.88
CA THR A 62 -25.02 3.91 2.98
C THR A 62 -24.65 3.24 4.31
N VAL A 63 -24.46 1.92 4.31
CA VAL A 63 -24.04 1.15 5.50
C VAL A 63 -22.65 1.58 5.99
N LEU A 64 -21.72 1.84 5.07
CA LEU A 64 -20.38 2.32 5.41
C LEU A 64 -20.38 3.73 5.99
N LEU A 65 -21.29 4.60 5.55
CA LEU A 65 -21.50 5.94 6.08
C LEU A 65 -22.32 5.95 7.38
N GLY A 66 -22.71 4.78 7.90
CA GLY A 66 -23.46 4.64 9.15
C GLY A 66 -24.98 4.79 9.00
N GLY A 67 -25.50 4.78 7.76
CA GLY A 67 -26.92 4.71 7.49
C GLY A 67 -27.48 3.30 7.67
N GLU A 68 -28.79 3.20 7.88
CA GLU A 68 -29.48 1.91 7.94
C GLU A 68 -29.83 1.44 6.52
N ALA A 69 -29.34 0.26 6.14
CA ALA A 69 -29.82 -0.44 4.95
C ALA A 69 -31.28 -0.85 5.11
N GLU A 70 -32.00 -1.02 4.01
CA GLU A 70 -33.39 -1.51 3.98
C GLU A 70 -33.57 -2.83 4.76
N ARG A 71 -32.49 -3.63 4.87
CA ARG A 71 -32.47 -4.84 5.69
C ARG A 71 -31.30 -4.80 6.66
N THR A 72 -31.60 -4.88 7.96
CA THR A 72 -30.60 -5.00 9.04
C THR A 72 -29.66 -6.19 8.86
N SER A 73 -30.11 -7.26 8.19
CA SER A 73 -29.27 -8.42 7.83
C SER A 73 -28.13 -8.04 6.88
N TRP A 74 -28.37 -7.13 5.93
CA TRP A 74 -27.35 -6.66 4.99
C TRP A 74 -26.27 -5.85 5.69
N THR A 75 -26.65 -4.96 6.61
CA THR A 75 -25.71 -4.22 7.47
C THR A 75 -24.76 -5.15 8.21
N ASN A 76 -25.29 -6.19 8.85
CA ASN A 76 -24.48 -7.17 9.56
C ASN A 76 -23.55 -7.97 8.64
N ILE A 77 -24.01 -8.39 7.46
CA ILE A 77 -23.18 -9.11 6.49
C ILE A 77 -22.02 -8.23 6.00
N VAL A 78 -22.28 -6.96 5.68
CA VAL A 78 -21.25 -6.04 5.21
C VAL A 78 -20.24 -5.77 6.31
N LEU A 79 -20.69 -5.37 7.51
CA LEU A 79 -19.80 -4.95 8.60
C LEU A 79 -19.08 -6.12 9.30
N LYS A 80 -19.75 -7.27 9.50
CA LYS A 80 -19.17 -8.40 10.25
C LYS A 80 -18.50 -9.45 9.39
N PHE A 81 -18.77 -9.49 8.09
CA PHE A 81 -18.21 -10.51 7.20
C PHE A 81 -17.37 -9.93 6.07
N ARG A 82 -17.94 -9.03 5.25
CA ARG A 82 -17.25 -8.52 4.06
C ARG A 82 -16.10 -7.59 4.41
N LEU A 83 -16.31 -6.68 5.35
CA LEU A 83 -15.30 -5.71 5.76
C LEU A 83 -14.09 -6.42 6.40
N PRO A 84 -14.24 -7.33 7.39
CA PRO A 84 -13.11 -8.09 7.95
C PRO A 84 -12.39 -8.97 6.93
N LYS A 85 -13.13 -9.58 5.99
CA LYS A 85 -12.56 -10.39 4.90
C LYS A 85 -11.71 -9.53 3.97
N ALA A 86 -12.23 -8.38 3.54
CA ALA A 86 -11.53 -7.48 2.62
C ALA A 86 -10.27 -6.90 3.28
N THR A 87 -10.35 -6.49 4.55
CA THR A 87 -9.16 -5.98 5.28
C THR A 87 -8.11 -7.06 5.47
N THR A 88 -8.50 -8.29 5.80
CA THR A 88 -7.57 -9.42 5.94
C THR A 88 -6.89 -9.75 4.61
N ALA A 89 -7.64 -9.74 3.50
CA ALA A 89 -7.07 -9.95 2.16
C ALA A 89 -6.05 -8.86 1.79
N MET A 90 -6.33 -7.59 2.09
CA MET A 90 -5.40 -6.48 1.87
C MET A 90 -4.13 -6.63 2.71
N LEU A 91 -4.26 -6.95 4.01
CA LEU A 91 -3.14 -7.13 4.91
C LEU A 91 -2.27 -8.33 4.49
N ALA A 92 -2.88 -9.44 4.13
CA ALA A 92 -2.17 -10.62 3.64
C ALA A 92 -1.42 -10.31 2.33
N GLY A 93 -2.06 -9.62 1.37
CA GLY A 93 -1.41 -9.21 0.12
C GLY A 93 -0.23 -8.26 0.35
N ALA A 94 -0.39 -7.29 1.25
CA ALA A 94 0.70 -6.38 1.63
C ALA A 94 1.86 -7.13 2.30
N ALA A 95 1.57 -8.04 3.24
CA ALA A 95 2.58 -8.85 3.91
C ALA A 95 3.35 -9.74 2.93
N LEU A 96 2.67 -10.37 1.97
CA LEU A 96 3.30 -11.15 0.91
C LEU A 96 4.19 -10.29 0.01
N GLY A 97 3.73 -9.10 -0.37
CA GLY A 97 4.52 -8.15 -1.17
C GLY A 97 5.79 -7.69 -0.44
N VAL A 98 5.68 -7.33 0.84
CA VAL A 98 6.81 -6.94 1.69
C VAL A 98 7.78 -8.09 1.90
N SER A 99 7.27 -9.29 2.18
CA SER A 99 8.10 -10.50 2.35
C SER A 99 8.87 -10.82 1.07
N GLY A 100 8.23 -10.72 -0.11
CA GLY A 100 8.88 -10.92 -1.40
C GLY A 100 9.98 -9.88 -1.67
N LEU A 101 9.72 -8.60 -1.40
CA LEU A 101 10.73 -7.53 -1.53
C LEU A 101 11.92 -7.75 -0.60
N MET A 102 11.65 -8.15 0.66
CA MET A 102 12.67 -8.43 1.65
C MET A 102 13.56 -9.60 1.21
N MET A 103 12.96 -10.66 0.66
CA MET A 103 13.68 -11.81 0.08
C MET A 103 14.61 -11.38 -1.07
N GLN A 104 14.08 -10.62 -2.03
CA GLN A 104 14.84 -10.12 -3.18
C GLN A 104 16.02 -9.22 -2.74
N THR A 105 15.81 -8.41 -1.70
CA THR A 105 16.84 -7.51 -1.13
C THR A 105 17.92 -8.28 -0.39
N PHE A 106 17.53 -9.28 0.42
CA PHE A 106 18.45 -10.10 1.20
C PHE A 106 19.39 -10.89 0.29
N PHE A 107 18.84 -11.54 -0.74
CA PHE A 107 19.64 -12.28 -1.72
C PHE A 107 20.30 -11.41 -2.78
N ARG A 108 19.97 -10.10 -2.83
CA ARG A 108 20.35 -9.18 -3.91
C ARG A 108 20.09 -9.77 -5.29
N ASN A 109 19.05 -10.60 -5.40
CA ASN A 109 18.70 -11.34 -6.59
C ASN A 109 17.20 -11.21 -6.83
N PRO A 110 16.76 -10.51 -7.89
CA PRO A 110 15.35 -10.33 -8.20
C PRO A 110 14.64 -11.63 -8.58
N LEU A 111 15.36 -12.74 -8.79
CA LEU A 111 14.83 -14.09 -9.04
C LEU A 111 14.83 -14.99 -7.79
N ALA A 112 15.30 -14.51 -6.63
CA ALA A 112 15.35 -15.33 -5.42
C ALA A 112 13.94 -15.58 -4.85
N GLY A 113 13.44 -16.78 -5.12
CA GLY A 113 12.26 -17.34 -4.44
C GLY A 113 12.62 -18.09 -3.16
N PRO A 114 11.64 -18.40 -2.29
CA PRO A 114 11.85 -19.07 -1.00
C PRO A 114 12.52 -20.45 -1.08
N PHE A 115 12.64 -21.04 -2.28
CA PHE A 115 13.32 -22.31 -2.53
C PHE A 115 14.83 -22.29 -2.25
N VAL A 116 15.48 -21.12 -2.22
CA VAL A 116 16.94 -21.02 -1.96
C VAL A 116 17.30 -21.26 -0.49
N LEU A 117 16.33 -21.13 0.44
CA LEU A 117 16.54 -21.22 1.89
C LEU A 117 16.33 -22.62 2.49
N GLY A 118 16.01 -23.65 1.70
CA GLY A 118 15.91 -25.03 2.19
C GLY A 118 14.74 -25.32 3.14
N ILE A 119 13.81 -24.39 3.34
CA ILE A 119 12.60 -24.53 4.18
C ILE A 119 11.53 -25.48 3.61
N SER A 120 11.79 -26.10 2.46
CA SER A 120 10.94 -27.14 1.82
C SER A 120 11.57 -28.55 1.87
N SER A 121 12.63 -28.74 2.67
CA SER A 121 13.34 -30.02 2.81
C SER A 121 12.87 -30.86 4.01
N GLY A 122 11.77 -30.47 4.65
CA GLY A 122 11.16 -31.15 5.80
C GLY A 122 9.67 -31.32 5.61
#